data_AF-A0A960XQ98-F1
#
_entry.id   AF-A0A960XQ98-F1
#
_cell.length_a   1.000
_cell.length_b   1.000
_cell.length_c   1.000
_cell.angle_alpha   90.00
_cell.angle_beta   90.00
_cell.angle_gamma   90.00
#
_symmetry.space_group_name_H-M   'P 1'
#
loop_
_entity.id
_entity.type
_entity.pdbx_description
1 polymer ?
#
loop_
_entity_poly.entity_id
_entity_poly.type
_entity_poly.pdbx_seq_one_letter_code
_entity_poly.pdbx_strand_id
1 'polypeptide(L)'
;MTTTVMMEAVKSGVGREAAHKAIKEHAVATVNDLRSGKVERNNLVERLAGDSRLGLSKETLDAILARGESECGAAKSQVAAFAEAVRKLESAHPQAAAYGPGAIL
;
A
#
# COMPACT_ATOMS: atom_id res chain seq x y z
N MET A 1 -4.33 -2.99 -0.82
CA MET A 1 -4.14 -4.45 -0.70
C MET A 1 -5.45 -5.24 -0.76
N THR A 2 -6.42 -5.04 0.14
CA THR A 2 -7.64 -5.89 0.20
C THR A 2 -8.46 -5.92 -1.10
N THR A 3 -8.49 -4.82 -1.85
CA THR A 3 -9.08 -4.78 -3.20
C THR A 3 -8.33 -5.67 -4.20
N THR A 4 -6.98 -5.67 -4.17
CA THR A 4 -6.15 -6.54 -5.02
C THR A 4 -6.37 -8.00 -4.68
N VAL A 5 -6.43 -8.33 -3.38
CA VAL A 5 -6.76 -9.69 -2.90
C VAL A 5 -8.16 -10.11 -3.37
N MET A 6 -9.16 -9.23 -3.26
CA MET A 6 -10.51 -9.50 -3.77
C MET A 6 -10.49 -9.77 -5.28
N MET A 7 -9.75 -8.97 -6.06
CA MET A 7 -9.62 -9.18 -7.50
C MET A 7 -8.95 -10.52 -7.83
N GLU A 8 -7.95 -10.93 -7.06
CA GLU A 8 -7.27 -12.22 -7.27
C GLU A 8 -8.16 -13.42 -6.91
N ALA A 9 -8.92 -13.33 -5.82
CA ALA A 9 -9.93 -14.34 -5.47
C ALA A 9 -11.00 -14.47 -6.57
N VAL A 10 -11.46 -13.33 -7.12
CA VAL A 10 -12.44 -13.30 -8.22
C VAL A 10 -11.89 -13.94 -9.49
N LYS A 11 -10.64 -13.66 -9.87
CA LYS A 11 -9.98 -14.34 -11.01
C LYS A 11 -9.85 -15.85 -10.79
N SER A 12 -9.71 -16.28 -9.55
CA SER A 12 -9.65 -17.69 -9.15
C SER A 12 -11.03 -18.37 -9.06
N GLY A 13 -12.10 -17.67 -9.47
CA GLY A 13 -13.46 -18.21 -9.55
C GLY A 13 -14.32 -17.96 -8.32
N VAL A 14 -13.85 -17.20 -7.33
CA VAL A 14 -14.65 -16.88 -6.13
C VAL A 14 -15.65 -15.77 -6.44
N GLY A 15 -16.90 -15.95 -6.01
CA GLY A 15 -17.92 -14.89 -6.12
C GLY A 15 -17.51 -13.62 -5.36
N ARG A 16 -17.67 -12.46 -6.01
CA ARG A 16 -17.22 -11.15 -5.48
C ARG A 16 -17.71 -10.87 -4.06
N GLU A 17 -19.00 -11.10 -3.80
CA GLU A 17 -19.59 -10.85 -2.47
C GLU A 17 -19.07 -11.84 -1.41
N ALA A 18 -18.85 -13.10 -1.79
CA ALA A 18 -18.27 -14.10 -0.90
C ALA A 18 -16.82 -13.73 -0.53
N ALA A 19 -16.01 -13.34 -1.52
CA ALA A 19 -14.65 -12.87 -1.30
C ALA A 19 -14.62 -11.62 -0.41
N HIS A 20 -15.45 -10.62 -0.72
CA HIS A 20 -15.53 -9.37 0.05
C HIS A 20 -15.94 -9.63 1.51
N LYS A 21 -16.93 -10.49 1.75
CA LYS A 21 -17.37 -10.86 3.10
C LYS A 21 -16.25 -11.54 3.89
N ALA A 22 -15.58 -12.55 3.32
CA ALA A 22 -14.49 -13.26 3.98
C ALA A 22 -13.31 -12.32 4.32
N ILE A 23 -12.92 -11.46 3.38
CA ILE A 23 -11.85 -10.47 3.61
C ILE A 23 -12.23 -9.51 4.74
N LYS A 24 -13.47 -9.00 4.75
CA LYS A 24 -13.95 -8.07 5.77
C LYS A 24 -13.97 -8.70 7.16
N GLU A 25 -14.45 -9.93 7.29
CA GLU A 25 -14.48 -10.68 8.54
C GLU A 25 -13.08 -10.79 9.16
N HIS A 26 -12.09 -11.22 8.37
CA HIS A 26 -10.71 -11.35 8.84
C HIS A 26 -10.03 -10.01 9.11
N ALA A 27 -10.27 -8.99 8.29
CA ALA A 27 -9.70 -7.66 8.49
C ALA A 27 -10.19 -7.04 9.82
N VAL A 28 -11.50 -7.13 10.11
CA VAL A 28 -12.06 -6.64 11.37
C VAL A 28 -11.57 -7.45 12.56
N ALA A 29 -11.55 -8.78 12.46
CA ALA A 29 -11.04 -9.65 13.52
C ALA A 29 -9.57 -9.36 13.84
N THR A 30 -8.73 -9.18 12.82
CA THR A 30 -7.30 -8.86 12.99
C THR A 30 -7.10 -7.54 13.73
N VAL A 31 -7.85 -6.50 13.36
CA VAL A 31 -7.76 -5.18 14.03
C VAL A 31 -8.25 -5.27 15.48
N ASN A 32 -9.31 -6.04 15.74
CA ASN A 32 -9.81 -6.24 17.11
C ASN A 32 -8.80 -6.99 17.98
N ASP A 33 -8.16 -8.03 17.44
CA ASP A 33 -7.17 -8.80 18.17
C ASP A 33 -5.89 -7.98 18.44
N LEU A 34 -5.47 -7.15 17.49
CA LEU A 34 -4.36 -6.19 17.68
C LEU A 34 -4.68 -5.19 18.79
N ARG A 35 -5.87 -4.58 18.76
CA ARG A 35 -6.28 -3.58 19.76
C ARG A 35 -6.45 -4.15 21.15
N SER A 36 -6.85 -5.42 21.25
CA SER A 36 -7.00 -6.13 22.52
C SER A 36 -5.71 -6.78 23.02
N GLY A 37 -4.61 -6.69 22.26
CA GLY A 37 -3.34 -7.32 22.60
C GLY A 37 -3.33 -8.84 22.49
N LYS A 38 -4.35 -9.46 21.89
CA LYS A 38 -4.39 -10.92 21.63
C LYS A 38 -3.36 -11.35 20.61
N VAL A 39 -2.99 -10.46 19.69
CA VAL A 39 -1.85 -10.62 18.78
C VAL A 39 -1.00 -9.36 18.81
N GLU A 40 0.31 -9.52 18.75
CA GLU A 40 1.26 -8.39 18.76
C GLU A 40 1.51 -7.83 17.35
N ARG A 41 1.32 -8.65 16.31
CA ARG A 41 1.58 -8.31 14.91
C ARG A 41 0.38 -8.60 14.04
N ASN A 42 0.25 -7.82 12.97
CA ASN A 42 -0.83 -8.00 12.01
C ASN A 42 -0.65 -9.35 11.31
N ASN A 43 -1.61 -10.25 11.52
CA ASN A 43 -1.61 -11.60 10.96
C ASN A 43 -2.74 -11.82 9.94
N LEU A 44 -3.16 -10.75 9.25
CA LEU A 44 -4.26 -10.82 8.27
C LEU A 44 -3.94 -11.79 7.13
N VAL A 45 -2.69 -11.86 6.69
CA VAL A 45 -2.31 -12.69 5.55
C VAL A 45 -2.45 -14.17 5.88
N GLU A 46 -2.01 -14.59 7.06
CA GLU A 46 -2.18 -15.98 7.51
C GLU A 46 -3.66 -16.35 7.61
N ARG A 47 -4.49 -15.44 8.13
CA ARG A 47 -5.94 -15.66 8.23
C ARG A 47 -6.61 -15.82 6.87
N LEU A 48 -6.24 -14.98 5.90
CA LEU A 48 -6.79 -15.06 4.54
C LEU A 48 -6.32 -16.32 3.81
N ALA A 49 -5.06 -16.72 3.97
CA ALA A 49 -4.53 -17.96 3.39
C ALA A 49 -5.20 -19.21 3.96
N GLY A 50 -5.58 -19.17 5.24
CA GLY A 50 -6.30 -20.26 5.92
C GLY A 50 -7.80 -20.34 5.59
N ASP A 51 -8.36 -19.37 4.86
CA ASP A 51 -9.78 -19.34 4.52
C ASP A 51 -10.05 -19.95 3.15
N SER A 52 -10.57 -21.18 3.15
CA SER A 52 -10.89 -21.93 1.93
C SER A 52 -11.91 -21.22 1.02
N ARG A 53 -12.69 -20.26 1.54
CA ARG A 53 -13.63 -19.45 0.73
C ARG A 53 -12.90 -18.54 -0.26
N LEU A 54 -11.63 -18.21 -0.01
CA LEU A 54 -10.85 -17.31 -0.86
C LEU A 54 -10.06 -18.05 -1.95
N GLY A 55 -9.73 -19.33 -1.73
CA GLY A 55 -8.99 -20.12 -2.71
C GLY A 55 -7.60 -19.57 -3.06
N LEU A 56 -7.02 -18.73 -2.18
CA LEU A 56 -5.71 -18.11 -2.38
C LEU A 56 -4.68 -18.75 -1.46
N SER A 57 -3.51 -19.10 -2.01
CA SER A 57 -2.39 -19.59 -1.22
C SER A 57 -1.66 -18.44 -0.51
N LYS A 58 -0.89 -18.79 0.52
CA LYS A 58 -0.05 -17.83 1.25
C LYS A 58 0.97 -17.16 0.33
N GLU A 59 1.55 -17.91 -0.59
CA GLU A 59 2.54 -17.43 -1.56
C GLU A 59 1.94 -16.38 -2.49
N THR A 60 0.70 -16.61 -2.98
CA THR A 60 -0.01 -15.62 -3.81
C THR A 60 -0.28 -14.32 -3.05
N LEU A 61 -0.68 -14.43 -1.78
CA LEU A 61 -0.94 -13.25 -0.94
C LEU A 61 0.34 -12.48 -0.60
N ASP A 62 1.43 -13.18 -0.32
CA ASP A 62 2.73 -12.56 -0.05
C ASP A 62 3.28 -11.86 -1.29
N ALA A 63 3.09 -12.43 -2.49
CA ALA A 63 3.44 -11.78 -3.75
C ALA A 63 2.62 -10.49 -4.00
N ILE A 64 1.32 -10.49 -3.68
CA ILE A 64 0.47 -9.28 -3.75
C ILE A 64 1.01 -8.20 -2.81
N LEU A 65 1.43 -8.57 -1.60
CA LEU A 65 1.98 -7.65 -0.61
C LEU A 65 3.30 -7.04 -1.07
N ALA A 66 4.26 -7.88 -1.45
CA ALA A 66 5.58 -7.43 -1.92
C ALA A 66 5.46 -6.48 -3.12
N ARG A 67 4.54 -6.78 -4.06
CA ARG A 67 4.23 -5.86 -5.16
C ARG A 67 3.69 -4.53 -4.63
N GLY A 68 2.71 -4.59 -3.72
CA GLY A 68 2.06 -3.41 -3.13
C GLY A 68 3.01 -2.47 -2.39
N GLU A 69 4.10 -2.96 -1.80
CA GLU A 69 5.12 -2.13 -1.13
C GLU A 69 5.77 -1.12 -2.09
N SER A 70 5.87 -1.46 -3.37
CA SER A 70 6.43 -0.60 -4.41
C SER A 70 5.38 0.27 -5.15
N GLU A 71 4.09 0.01 -4.92
CA GLU A 71 2.98 0.68 -5.60
C GLU A 71 2.62 2.00 -4.89
N CYS A 72 3.30 3.07 -5.27
CA CYS A 72 2.99 4.45 -4.85
C CYS A 72 2.23 5.27 -5.93
N GLY A 73 1.59 4.59 -6.87
CA GLY A 73 0.91 5.23 -8.01
C GLY A 73 1.87 6.08 -8.85
N ALA A 74 1.48 7.33 -9.14
CA ALA A 74 2.26 8.25 -9.95
C ALA A 74 3.30 9.07 -9.14
N ALA A 75 3.54 8.77 -7.87
CA ALA A 75 4.37 9.61 -7.00
C ALA A 75 5.76 9.88 -7.59
N LYS A 76 6.41 8.86 -8.16
CA LYS A 76 7.74 9.00 -8.78
C LYS A 76 7.75 10.00 -9.94
N SER A 77 6.78 9.90 -10.85
CA SER A 77 6.69 10.80 -12.00
C SER A 77 6.23 12.20 -11.60
N GLN A 78 5.37 12.33 -10.60
CA GLN A 78 4.95 13.62 -10.03
C GLN A 78 6.13 14.35 -9.39
N VAL A 79 6.93 13.67 -8.57
CA VAL A 79 8.15 14.24 -7.96
C VAL A 79 9.15 14.65 -9.06
N ALA A 80 9.35 13.81 -10.07
CA ALA A 80 10.24 14.14 -11.19
C ALA A 80 9.78 15.38 -11.97
N ALA A 81 8.47 15.49 -12.26
CA ALA A 81 7.89 16.63 -12.95
C ALA A 81 7.99 17.92 -12.13
N PHE A 82 7.73 17.84 -10.83
CA PHE A 82 7.89 18.98 -9.92
C PHE A 82 9.35 19.44 -9.84
N ALA A 83 10.29 18.50 -9.65
CA ALA A 83 11.72 18.81 -9.60
C ALA A 83 12.21 19.45 -10.92
N GLU A 84 11.65 19.04 -12.06
CA GLU A 84 11.95 19.66 -13.35
C GLU A 84 11.42 21.09 -13.46
N ALA A 85 10.22 21.36 -12.96
CA ALA A 85 9.69 22.71 -12.89
C ALA A 85 10.55 23.62 -12.00
N VAL A 86 11.01 23.10 -10.85
CA VAL A 86 11.93 23.81 -9.95
C VAL A 86 13.27 24.11 -10.64
N ARG A 87 13.89 23.11 -11.29
CA ARG A 87 15.16 23.31 -12.02
C ARG A 87 15.08 24.40 -13.08
N LYS A 88 13.95 24.52 -13.79
CA LYS A 88 13.73 25.60 -14.77
C LYS A 88 13.71 26.97 -14.10
N LEU A 89 13.07 27.08 -12.94
CA LEU A 89 13.03 28.32 -12.16
C LEU A 89 14.42 28.68 -11.60
N GLU A 90 15.13 27.70 -11.04
CA GLU A 90 16.50 27.87 -10.52
C GLU A 90 17.46 28.34 -11.63
N SER A 91 17.35 27.74 -12.83
CA SER A 91 18.16 28.11 -13.99
C SER A 91 17.87 29.54 -14.47
N ALA A 92 16.61 30.00 -14.37
CA ALA A 92 16.22 31.36 -14.72
C ALA A 92 16.65 32.41 -13.67
N HIS A 93 16.81 31.99 -12.41
CA HIS A 93 17.12 32.88 -11.28
C HIS A 93 18.25 32.34 -10.38
N PRO A 94 19.49 32.18 -10.90
CA PRO A 94 20.56 31.49 -10.19
C PRO A 94 20.99 32.16 -8.87
N GLN A 95 20.94 33.50 -8.80
CA GLN A 95 21.26 34.22 -7.55
C GLN A 95 20.21 34.02 -6.45
N ALA A 96 18.93 33.98 -6.83
CA ALA A 96 17.85 33.73 -5.88
C ALA A 96 17.85 32.27 -5.40
N ALA A 97 18.16 31.32 -6.29
CA ALA A 97 18.32 29.91 -5.94
C ALA A 97 19.50 29.65 -4.99
N ALA A 98 20.58 30.43 -5.11
CA ALA A 98 21.75 30.32 -4.24
C ALA A 98 21.60 31.02 -2.88
N TYR A 99 20.46 31.64 -2.60
CA TYR A 99 20.22 32.32 -1.33
C TYR A 99 20.23 31.31 -0.16
N GLY A 100 21.17 31.51 0.77
CA GLY A 100 21.17 30.86 2.08
C GLY A 100 20.75 31.85 3.17
N PRO A 101 20.06 31.40 4.23
CA PRO A 101 19.78 32.25 5.38
C PRO A 101 21.10 32.77 6.00
N GLY A 102 21.11 34.02 6.42
CA GLY A 102 22.26 34.60 7.14
C GLY A 102 22.48 33.95 8.50
N ALA A 103 23.67 34.13 9.07
CA ALA A 103 24.13 33.46 10.30
C ALA A 103 23.36 33.82 11.59
N ILE A 104 22.21 34.50 11.50
CA ILE A 104 21.38 34.87 12.65
C ILE A 104 20.03 34.17 12.52
N LEU A 105 20.05 32.86 12.82
CA LEU A 105 18.99 32.02 13.39
C LEU A 105 19.65 30.88 14.16
#